data_AF-A0A955XQD4-F1
#
_entry.id   AF-A0A955XQD4-F1
#
_cell.length_a   1.000
_cell.length_b   1.000
_cell.length_c   1.000
_cell.angle_alpha   90.00
_cell.angle_beta   90.00
_cell.angle_gamma   90.00
#
_symmetry.space_group_name_H-M   'P 1'
#
loop_
_entity.id
_entity.type
_entity.pdbx_description
1 polymer ?
#
loop_
_entity_poly.entity_id
_entity_poly.type
_entity_poly.pdbx_seq_one_letter_code
_entity_poly.pdbx_strand_id
1 'polypeptide(L)'
;MASYYKTINGIKMDKGLLDAADEAVAGKGDGRISKADAAKLLEQVKDGDSYTDIEKATVKYIRENYKWTDGADEWFRAEINKWNLAGHKS
;
A
#
# COMPACT_ATOMS: atom_id res chain seq x y z
N MET A 1 -2.92 18.01 15.14
CA MET A 1 -2.64 16.55 15.11
C MET A 1 -3.14 16.02 13.78
N ALA A 2 -2.28 15.39 12.97
CA ALA A 2 -2.74 14.75 11.73
C ALA A 2 -3.58 13.52 12.09
N SER A 3 -4.69 13.29 11.39
CA SER A 3 -5.50 12.08 11.56
C SER A 3 -4.71 10.88 11.02
N TYR A 4 -4.59 9.82 11.81
CA TYR A 4 -4.00 8.53 11.39
C TYR A 4 -4.79 7.86 10.26
N TYR A 5 -6.03 8.28 10.04
CA TYR A 5 -6.92 7.68 9.06
C TYR A 5 -7.50 8.70 8.11
N LYS A 6 -7.83 8.24 6.91
CA LYS A 6 -8.58 8.99 5.89
C LYS A 6 -9.84 8.20 5.53
N THR A 7 -10.99 8.87 5.47
CA THR A 7 -12.23 8.23 5.02
C THR A 7 -12.46 8.57 3.56
N ILE A 8 -12.55 7.56 2.71
CA ILE A 8 -12.84 7.69 1.28
C ILE A 8 -14.11 6.87 1.00
N ASN A 9 -15.17 7.51 0.53
CA ASN A 9 -16.47 6.87 0.27
C ASN A 9 -17.03 6.07 1.47
N GLY A 10 -16.87 6.61 2.69
CA GLY A 10 -17.31 5.95 3.92
C GLY A 10 -16.40 4.82 4.42
N ILE A 11 -15.36 4.45 3.67
CA ILE A 11 -14.38 3.44 4.07
C ILE A 11 -13.20 4.13 4.74
N LYS A 12 -12.90 3.70 5.97
CA LYS A 12 -11.74 4.18 6.72
C LYS A 12 -10.48 3.48 6.21
N MET A 13 -9.47 4.27 5.86
CA MET A 13 -8.20 3.83 5.30
C MET A 13 -7.04 4.39 6.11
N ASP A 14 -5.91 3.69 6.08
CA ASP A 14 -4.66 4.13 6.68
C ASP A 14 -4.13 5.33 5.90
N LYS A 15 -3.93 6.46 6.59
CA LYS A 15 -3.47 7.67 5.93
C LYS A 15 -2.00 7.55 5.49
N GLY A 16 -1.14 6.93 6.30
CA GLY A 16 0.29 6.82 6.01
C GLY A 16 0.55 6.01 4.74
N LEU A 17 -0.19 4.91 4.53
CA LEU A 17 -0.08 4.12 3.30
C LEU A 17 -0.56 4.89 2.06
N LEU A 18 -1.61 5.71 2.20
CA LEU A 18 -2.07 6.56 1.10
C LEU A 18 -1.04 7.64 0.75
N ASP A 19 -0.50 8.31 1.78
CA ASP A 19 0.52 9.34 1.59
C ASP A 19 1.79 8.74 0.95
N ALA A 20 2.20 7.53 1.34
CA ALA A 20 3.33 6.81 0.72
C ALA A 20 3.08 6.46 -0.76
N ALA A 21 1.84 6.12 -1.13
CA ALA A 21 1.47 5.88 -2.52
C ALA A 21 1.44 7.18 -3.34
N ASP A 22 0.96 8.28 -2.77
CA ASP A 22 1.01 9.62 -3.38
C ASP A 22 2.47 10.04 -3.65
N GLU A 23 3.37 9.85 -2.67
CA GLU A 23 4.80 10.14 -2.84
C GLU A 23 5.46 9.28 -3.93
N ALA A 24 5.10 8.00 -4.00
CA ALA A 24 5.62 7.08 -5.01
C ALA A 24 5.34 7.56 -6.44
N VAL A 25 4.16 8.11 -6.70
CA VAL A 25 3.79 8.61 -8.04
C VAL A 25 4.16 10.08 -8.27
N ALA A 26 4.36 10.87 -7.21
CA ALA A 26 4.80 12.27 -7.29
C ALA A 26 6.30 12.45 -7.55
N GLY A 27 7.11 11.40 -7.40
CA GLY A 27 8.55 11.41 -7.63
C GLY A 27 8.97 11.70 -9.08
N LYS A 28 10.29 11.71 -9.35
CA LYS A 28 10.88 12.00 -10.68
C LYS A 28 10.68 10.89 -11.73
N GLY A 29 9.66 10.04 -11.57
CA GLY A 29 9.36 8.91 -12.44
C GLY A 29 8.37 9.24 -13.56
N ASP A 30 7.82 8.20 -14.16
CA ASP A 30 6.79 8.29 -15.21
C ASP A 30 5.35 8.31 -14.65
N GLY A 31 5.21 8.63 -13.37
CA GLY A 31 3.93 8.65 -12.66
C GLY A 31 3.37 7.26 -12.36
N ARG A 32 4.19 6.21 -12.40
CA ARG A 32 3.82 4.85 -12.00
C ARG A 32 4.63 4.40 -10.79
N ILE A 33 4.00 3.60 -9.95
CA ILE A 33 4.66 2.87 -8.87
C ILE A 33 5.59 1.83 -9.51
N SER A 34 6.89 2.07 -9.39
CA SER A 34 7.93 1.14 -9.81
C SER A 34 8.08 0.01 -8.79
N LYS A 35 8.85 -1.02 -9.13
CA LYS A 35 9.14 -2.10 -8.17
C LYS A 35 9.88 -1.59 -6.92
N ALA A 36 10.71 -0.56 -7.06
CA ALA A 36 11.41 0.03 -5.92
C ALA A 36 10.47 0.80 -4.99
N ASP A 37 9.49 1.50 -5.55
CA ASP A 37 8.46 2.20 -4.76
C ASP A 37 7.52 1.20 -4.09
N ALA A 38 7.14 0.15 -4.82
CA ALA A 38 6.36 -0.96 -4.28
C ALA A 38 7.05 -1.63 -3.08
N ALA A 39 8.38 -1.77 -3.11
CA ALA A 39 9.14 -2.34 -2.00
C ALA A 39 9.07 -1.47 -0.75
N LYS A 40 9.23 -0.14 -0.90
CA LYS A 40 9.07 0.80 0.22
C LYS A 40 7.65 0.81 0.76
N LEU A 41 6.65 0.79 -0.12
CA LEU A 41 5.24 0.70 0.29
C LEU A 41 4.97 -0.60 1.06
N LEU A 42 5.57 -1.71 0.63
CA LEU A 42 5.44 -3.00 1.31
C LEU A 42 6.05 -2.99 2.72
N GLU A 43 7.18 -2.32 2.91
CA GLU A 43 7.78 -2.11 4.23
C GLU A 43 6.80 -1.37 5.15
N GLN A 44 6.14 -0.32 4.66
CA GLN A 44 5.12 0.42 5.42
C GLN A 44 3.90 -0.45 5.75
N VAL A 45 3.43 -1.28 4.82
CA VAL A 45 2.32 -2.22 5.08
C VAL A 45 2.66 -3.19 6.20
N LYS A 46 3.93 -3.58 6.33
CA LYS A 46 4.39 -4.59 7.29
C LYS A 46 4.88 -4.00 8.62
N ASP A 47 5.05 -2.68 8.73
CA ASP A 47 5.69 -2.04 9.89
C ASP A 47 4.96 -2.34 11.21
N GLY A 48 3.63 -2.32 11.19
CA GLY A 48 2.80 -2.67 12.36
C GLY A 48 2.67 -4.17 12.64
N ASP A 49 3.18 -5.02 11.74
CA ASP A 49 2.98 -6.48 11.73
C ASP A 49 1.50 -6.90 11.82
N SER A 50 0.58 -6.04 11.35
CA SER A 50 -0.86 -6.28 11.37
C SER A 50 -1.53 -5.95 10.04
N TYR A 51 -2.40 -6.84 9.56
CA TYR A 51 -3.15 -6.62 8.31
C TYR A 51 -4.66 -6.63 8.57
N THR A 52 -5.13 -5.58 9.24
CA THR A 52 -6.53 -5.40 9.62
C THR A 52 -7.37 -5.04 8.39
N ASP A 53 -8.67 -4.87 8.59
CA ASP A 53 -9.57 -4.44 7.51
C ASP A 53 -9.22 -3.05 6.97
N ILE A 54 -8.58 -2.20 7.78
CA ILE A 54 -8.13 -0.86 7.35
C ILE A 54 -6.95 -1.00 6.37
N GLU A 55 -5.91 -1.76 6.71
CA GLU A 55 -4.75 -1.93 5.82
C GLU A 55 -5.16 -2.66 4.53
N LYS A 56 -6.02 -3.70 4.63
CA LYS A 56 -6.57 -4.39 3.45
C LYS A 56 -7.35 -3.46 2.53
N ALA A 57 -8.23 -2.64 3.09
CA ALA A 57 -9.00 -1.67 2.31
C ALA A 57 -8.07 -0.64 1.65
N THR A 58 -7.03 -0.21 2.36
CA THR A 58 -6.06 0.77 1.86
C THR A 58 -5.19 0.20 0.74
N VAL A 59 -4.63 -1.01 0.91
CA VAL A 59 -3.87 -1.70 -0.14
C VAL A 59 -4.72 -1.95 -1.38
N LYS A 60 -5.98 -2.38 -1.19
CA LYS A 60 -6.93 -2.53 -2.30
C LYS A 60 -7.11 -1.21 -3.04
N TYR A 61 -7.38 -0.13 -2.31
CA TYR A 61 -7.57 1.19 -2.90
C TYR A 61 -6.34 1.64 -3.70
N ILE A 62 -5.13 1.48 -3.15
CA ILE A 62 -3.91 1.87 -3.84
C ILE A 62 -3.74 1.08 -5.15
N ARG A 63 -4.00 -0.24 -5.15
CA ARG A 63 -3.90 -1.02 -6.38
C ARG A 63 -4.94 -0.66 -7.43
N GLU A 64 -6.14 -0.23 -7.03
CA GLU A 64 -7.22 0.10 -7.95
C GLU A 64 -7.11 1.54 -8.50
N ASN A 65 -6.46 2.47 -7.80
CA ASN A 65 -6.50 3.89 -8.11
C ASN A 65 -5.15 4.49 -8.53
N TYR A 66 -4.04 3.79 -8.32
CA TYR A 66 -2.71 4.24 -8.73
C TYR A 66 -2.24 3.46 -9.95
N LYS A 67 -1.37 4.08 -10.74
CA LYS A 67 -0.72 3.39 -11.86
C LYS A 67 0.49 2.64 -11.35
N TRP A 68 0.62 1.40 -11.79
CA TRP A 68 1.78 0.56 -11.49
C TRP A 68 2.50 0.20 -12.80
N THR A 69 3.78 -0.10 -12.69
CA THR A 69 4.38 -0.97 -13.72
C THR A 69 3.89 -2.40 -13.50
N ASP A 70 3.69 -3.16 -14.58
CA ASP A 70 3.15 -4.53 -14.50
C ASP A 70 3.98 -5.40 -13.53
N GLY A 71 5.31 -5.33 -13.66
CA GLY A 71 6.22 -6.07 -12.78
C GLY A 71 6.20 -5.62 -11.31
N ALA A 72 5.76 -4.39 -11.01
CA ALA A 72 5.59 -3.92 -9.64
C ALA A 72 4.30 -4.44 -9.01
N ASP A 73 3.16 -4.39 -9.73
CA ASP A 73 1.89 -4.93 -9.21
C ASP A 73 1.99 -6.44 -8.97
N GLU A 74 2.54 -7.19 -9.93
CA GLU A 74 2.73 -8.63 -9.80
C GLU A 74 3.62 -8.99 -8.61
N TRP A 75 4.75 -8.31 -8.48
CA TRP A 75 5.69 -8.55 -7.38
C TRP A 75 5.06 -8.19 -6.02
N PHE A 76 4.43 -7.03 -5.91
CA PHE A 76 3.83 -6.57 -4.65
C PHE A 76 2.74 -7.53 -4.15
N ARG A 77 1.88 -8.00 -5.07
CA ARG A 77 0.84 -8.99 -4.76
C ARG A 77 1.42 -10.31 -4.28
N ALA A 78 2.48 -10.78 -4.92
CA ALA A 78 3.16 -12.00 -4.51
C ALA A 78 3.75 -11.86 -3.10
N GLU A 79 4.36 -10.71 -2.77
CA GLU A 79 4.95 -10.48 -1.45
C GLU A 79 3.91 -10.30 -0.33
N ILE A 80 2.78 -9.64 -0.60
CA ILE A 80 1.64 -9.61 0.34
C ILE A 80 1.12 -11.03 0.58
N ASN A 81 0.95 -11.84 -0.48
CA ASN A 81 0.46 -13.20 -0.34
C ASN A 81 1.45 -14.08 0.46
N LYS A 82 2.75 -13.99 0.18
CA LYS A 82 3.79 -14.70 0.95
C LYS A 82 3.75 -14.33 2.42
N TRP A 83 3.61 -13.04 2.73
CA TRP A 83 3.53 -12.57 4.10
C TRP A 83 2.26 -13.06 4.81
N ASN A 84 1.10 -13.01 4.16
CA ASN A 84 -0.14 -13.57 4.69
C ASN A 84 -0.02 -15.07 5.02
N LEU A 85 0.67 -15.84 4.17
CA LEU A 85 0.93 -17.27 4.38
C LEU A 85 1.94 -17.54 5.50
N ALA A 86 2.90 -16.64 5.71
CA ALA A 86 3.85 -16.73 6.82
C ALA A 86 3.21 -16.42 8.18
N GLY A 87 2.07 -15.71 8.16
CA GLY A 87 1.36 -15.26 9.35
C GLY A 87 1.84 -13.89 9.82
N HIS A 88 0.88 -13.09 10.26
CA HIS A 88 1.07 -11.77 10.88
C HIS A 88 -0.05 -11.58 11.92
N LYS A 89 0.02 -10.52 12.71
CA LYS A 89 -1.06 -10.22 13.66
C LYS A 89 -2.32 -9.89 12.87
N SER A 90 -3.44 -10.46 13.29
CA SER A 90 -4.76 -10.21 12.70
C SER A 90 -5.46 -9.07 13.41
#